data_AF-A0A6I4M3W6-F1
#
_entry.id   AF-A0A6I4M3W6-F1
#
_cell.length_a   1.000
_cell.length_b   1.000
_cell.length_c   1.000
_cell.angle_alpha   90.00
_cell.angle_beta   90.00
_cell.angle_gamma   90.00
#
_symmetry.space_group_name_H-M   'P 1'
#
loop_
_entity.id
_entity.type
_entity.pdbx_description
1 polymer ?
#
loop_
_entity_poly.entity_id
_entity_poly.type
_entity_poly.pdbx_seq_one_letter_code
_entity_poly.pdbx_strand_id
1 'polypeptide(L)'
;MTDHDPNATQLARATHLVRTYEQSAFPGGGSLLDRDPLYTRALLSALINDLEHYAIDHDLDFAEVIAGGRATTTHNPGQDAAPYKVGDEVCLPLHGDRCGTIVGWTTSRSDAGTIYLVEVPGIPTILAAPTGHLAPAPPFPPPPTPLGAISRADQAERAYISLAARLTSATTPDRAAIKRSRDTLIEALSTWSGVPAHQLRNELDPKPPPPAPAGRPRDTAAAANDFPHHITQVIPSPPAAPTTRPDNQPRRHPGPSQAA
;
A
#
# COMPACT_ATOMS: atom_id res chain seq x y z
N MET A 1 8.29 -7.43 -34.76
CA MET A 1 8.27 -8.52 -33.78
C MET A 1 8.14 -7.88 -32.42
N THR A 2 7.06 -8.15 -31.72
CA THR A 2 6.72 -7.57 -30.41
C THR A 2 7.34 -8.42 -29.30
N ASP A 3 8.42 -7.92 -28.71
CA ASP A 3 9.02 -8.53 -27.51
C ASP A 3 8.03 -8.44 -26.35
N HIS A 4 7.58 -9.60 -25.85
CA HIS A 4 6.79 -9.73 -24.64
C HIS A 4 7.73 -9.59 -23.43
N ASP A 5 7.65 -8.47 -22.73
CA ASP A 5 8.41 -8.22 -21.51
C ASP A 5 7.91 -9.14 -20.37
N PRO A 6 8.71 -10.10 -19.91
CA PRO A 6 8.30 -11.10 -18.92
C PRO A 6 8.05 -10.50 -17.52
N ASN A 7 8.52 -9.28 -17.22
CA ASN A 7 8.36 -8.66 -15.90
C ASN A 7 7.23 -7.64 -15.85
N ALA A 8 7.00 -6.88 -16.93
CA ALA A 8 5.71 -6.26 -17.14
C ALA A 8 4.61 -7.33 -17.10
N THR A 9 4.88 -8.50 -17.68
CA THR A 9 4.02 -9.69 -17.56
C THR A 9 3.95 -10.20 -16.12
N GLN A 10 5.03 -10.24 -15.35
CA GLN A 10 5.03 -10.75 -13.97
C GLN A 10 4.28 -9.82 -13.00
N LEU A 11 4.49 -8.51 -13.09
CA LEU A 11 3.76 -7.53 -12.28
C LEU A 11 2.31 -7.42 -12.73
N ALA A 12 2.03 -7.39 -14.04
CA ALA A 12 0.67 -7.47 -14.54
C ALA A 12 -0.01 -8.78 -14.12
N ARG A 13 0.73 -9.90 -14.08
CA ARG A 13 0.25 -11.19 -13.57
C ARG A 13 0.01 -11.13 -12.07
N ALA A 14 0.90 -10.54 -11.26
CA ALA A 14 0.70 -10.37 -9.82
C ALA A 14 -0.53 -9.50 -9.53
N THR A 15 -0.65 -8.34 -10.19
CA THR A 15 -1.83 -7.46 -10.11
C THR A 15 -3.10 -8.18 -10.58
N HIS A 16 -3.03 -8.95 -11.66
CA HIS A 16 -4.15 -9.74 -12.15
C HIS A 16 -4.54 -10.86 -11.17
N LEU A 17 -3.58 -11.55 -10.55
CA LEU A 17 -3.81 -12.58 -9.55
C LEU A 17 -4.46 -11.99 -8.29
N VAL A 18 -3.95 -10.87 -7.79
CA VAL A 18 -4.53 -10.17 -6.63
C VAL A 18 -5.96 -9.70 -6.94
N ARG A 19 -6.21 -9.17 -8.13
CA ARG A 19 -7.57 -8.76 -8.56
C ARG A 19 -8.50 -9.97 -8.77
N THR A 20 -7.99 -11.09 -9.26
CA THR A 20 -8.78 -12.34 -9.42
C THR A 20 -9.13 -12.91 -8.06
N TYR A 21 -8.17 -12.92 -7.13
CA TYR A 21 -8.39 -13.30 -5.75
C TYR A 21 -9.43 -12.40 -5.08
N GLU A 22 -9.31 -11.07 -5.23
CA GLU A 22 -10.30 -10.11 -4.74
C GLU A 22 -11.72 -10.42 -5.26
N GLN A 23 -11.87 -10.70 -6.55
CA GLN A 23 -13.17 -11.05 -7.15
C GLN A 23 -13.74 -12.38 -6.67
N SER A 24 -12.87 -13.36 -6.40
CA SER A 24 -13.26 -14.68 -5.90
C SER A 24 -13.65 -14.63 -4.42
N ALA A 25 -12.86 -13.94 -3.61
CA ALA A 25 -13.09 -13.81 -2.17
C ALA A 25 -14.24 -12.85 -1.85
N PHE A 26 -14.48 -11.86 -2.72
CA PHE A 26 -15.52 -10.83 -2.52
C PHE A 26 -16.41 -10.66 -3.77
N PRO A 27 -17.27 -11.64 -4.08
CA PRO A 27 -18.07 -11.62 -5.28
C PRO A 27 -19.06 -10.43 -5.30
N GLY A 28 -18.96 -9.60 -6.34
CA GLY A 28 -19.91 -8.51 -6.60
C GLY A 28 -19.57 -7.15 -5.99
N GLY A 29 -18.33 -6.95 -5.52
CA GLY A 29 -17.74 -5.64 -5.23
C GLY A 29 -16.91 -5.13 -6.41
N GLY A 30 -16.91 -3.81 -6.65
CA GLY A 30 -15.91 -3.20 -7.54
C GLY A 30 -14.55 -3.21 -6.85
N SER A 31 -13.46 -3.42 -7.60
CA SER A 31 -12.10 -3.47 -7.03
C SER A 31 -11.79 -2.22 -6.18
N LEU A 32 -11.36 -2.43 -4.94
CA LEU A 32 -11.00 -1.39 -3.98
C LEU A 32 -9.49 -1.29 -3.76
N LEU A 33 -8.71 -2.07 -4.53
CA LEU A 33 -7.24 -2.22 -4.42
C LEU A 33 -6.45 -0.90 -4.41
N ASP A 34 -7.02 0.20 -4.92
CA ASP A 34 -6.37 1.52 -4.99
C ASP A 34 -7.05 2.60 -4.13
N ARG A 35 -8.09 2.26 -3.36
CA ARG A 35 -9.03 3.26 -2.80
C ARG A 35 -9.05 3.34 -1.28
N ASP A 36 -8.73 2.24 -0.61
CA ASP A 36 -8.76 2.17 0.84
C ASP A 36 -7.57 1.35 1.36
N PRO A 37 -6.57 2.02 1.98
CA PRO A 37 -5.41 1.34 2.54
C PRO A 37 -5.77 0.28 3.59
N LEU A 38 -6.88 0.44 4.33
CA LEU A 38 -7.36 -0.55 5.30
C LEU A 38 -7.95 -1.77 4.58
N TYR A 39 -8.70 -1.55 3.50
CA TYR A 39 -9.19 -2.63 2.65
C TYR A 39 -8.03 -3.39 2.00
N THR A 40 -7.07 -2.69 1.37
CA THR A 40 -5.90 -3.32 0.75
C THR A 40 -5.10 -4.10 1.79
N ARG A 41 -4.93 -3.56 3.01
CA ARG A 41 -4.30 -4.30 4.10
C ARG A 41 -5.10 -5.54 4.52
N ALA A 42 -6.42 -5.45 4.63
CA ALA A 42 -7.28 -6.59 4.98
C ALA A 42 -7.25 -7.67 3.89
N LEU A 43 -7.32 -7.27 2.62
CA LEU A 43 -7.22 -8.15 1.45
C LEU A 43 -5.86 -8.85 1.38
N LEU A 44 -4.76 -8.12 1.57
CA LEU A 44 -3.43 -8.71 1.62
C LEU A 44 -3.25 -9.62 2.83
N SER A 45 -3.84 -9.28 3.98
CA SER A 45 -3.82 -10.14 5.17
C SER A 45 -4.60 -11.44 4.93
N ALA A 46 -5.77 -11.35 4.30
CA ALA A 46 -6.55 -12.53 3.91
C ALA A 46 -5.78 -13.39 2.89
N LEU A 47 -5.17 -12.78 1.87
CA LEU A 47 -4.35 -13.49 0.89
C LEU A 47 -3.15 -14.20 1.56
N ILE A 48 -2.44 -13.53 2.47
CA ILE A 48 -1.33 -14.13 3.22
C ILE A 48 -1.83 -15.32 4.05
N ASN A 49 -2.97 -15.17 4.73
CA ASN A 49 -3.59 -16.23 5.50
C ASN A 49 -3.98 -17.43 4.62
N ASP A 50 -4.58 -17.21 3.46
CA ASP A 50 -4.96 -18.28 2.54
C ASP A 50 -3.73 -18.99 1.94
N LEU A 51 -2.65 -18.25 1.67
CA LEU A 51 -1.37 -18.83 1.24
C LEU A 51 -0.71 -19.66 2.34
N GLU A 52 -0.86 -19.28 3.61
CA GLU A 52 -0.40 -20.07 4.76
C GLU A 52 -1.20 -21.38 4.88
N HIS A 53 -2.53 -21.34 4.74
CA HIS A 53 -3.36 -22.55 4.74
C HIS A 53 -3.00 -23.47 3.56
N TYR A 54 -2.83 -22.92 2.36
CA TYR A 54 -2.36 -23.70 1.20
C TYR A 54 -1.00 -24.36 1.46
N ALA A 55 -0.07 -23.64 2.08
CA ALA A 55 1.24 -24.20 2.41
C ALA A 55 1.11 -25.39 3.38
N ILE A 56 0.26 -25.28 4.41
CA ILE A 56 -0.02 -26.36 5.36
C ILE A 56 -0.63 -27.58 4.64
N ASP A 57 -1.63 -27.38 3.80
CA ASP A 57 -2.31 -28.47 3.05
C ASP A 57 -1.37 -29.19 2.07
N HIS A 58 -0.25 -28.58 1.72
CA HIS A 58 0.75 -29.10 0.79
C HIS A 58 2.10 -29.41 1.44
N ASP A 59 2.18 -29.48 2.78
CA ASP A 59 3.41 -29.76 3.54
C ASP A 59 4.59 -28.83 3.19
N LEU A 60 4.29 -27.55 2.89
CA LEU A 60 5.29 -26.51 2.64
C LEU A 60 5.54 -25.68 3.90
N ASP A 61 6.81 -25.40 4.22
CA ASP A 61 7.15 -24.45 5.27
C ASP A 61 6.92 -23.01 4.77
N PHE A 62 5.79 -22.43 5.16
CA PHE A 62 5.41 -21.07 4.76
C PHE A 62 6.46 -20.02 5.16
N ALA A 63 7.07 -20.16 6.35
CA ALA A 63 8.09 -19.23 6.82
C ALA A 63 9.36 -19.35 5.98
N GLU A 64 9.77 -20.57 5.62
CA GLU A 64 10.90 -20.82 4.72
C GLU A 64 10.64 -20.27 3.32
N VAL A 65 9.43 -20.45 2.76
CA VAL A 65 9.05 -19.92 1.44
C VAL A 65 9.08 -18.39 1.42
N ILE A 66 8.54 -17.72 2.46
CA ILE A 66 8.58 -16.26 2.58
C ILE A 66 10.02 -15.77 2.78
N ALA A 67 10.80 -16.44 3.62
CA ALA A 67 12.20 -16.11 3.84
C ALA A 67 13.03 -16.30 2.56
N GLY A 68 12.80 -17.37 1.80
CA GLY A 68 13.39 -17.64 0.50
C GLY A 68 13.04 -16.56 -0.52
N GLY A 69 11.76 -16.15 -0.60
CA GLY A 69 11.33 -15.04 -1.45
C GLY A 69 12.00 -13.71 -1.10
N ARG A 70 12.10 -13.40 0.20
CA ARG A 70 12.82 -12.21 0.69
C ARG A 70 14.32 -12.29 0.40
N ALA A 71 14.93 -13.45 0.59
CA ALA A 71 16.34 -13.70 0.30
C ALA A 71 16.64 -13.60 -1.21
N THR A 72 15.76 -14.08 -2.10
CA THR A 72 15.91 -13.83 -3.54
C THR A 72 15.73 -12.36 -3.92
N THR A 73 15.01 -11.59 -3.10
CA THR A 73 14.85 -10.13 -3.29
C THR A 73 16.03 -9.33 -2.74
N THR A 74 16.72 -9.81 -1.70
CA THR A 74 17.85 -9.12 -1.03
C THR A 74 19.23 -9.66 -1.43
N HIS A 75 19.31 -10.88 -1.94
CA HIS A 75 20.53 -11.58 -2.32
C HIS A 75 20.54 -11.84 -3.82
N ASN A 76 20.27 -10.79 -4.59
CA ASN A 76 20.53 -10.81 -6.02
C ASN A 76 21.93 -10.18 -6.21
N PRO A 77 23.00 -10.95 -6.44
CA PRO A 77 24.36 -10.42 -6.55
C PRO A 77 24.55 -9.40 -7.70
N GLY A 78 23.56 -9.26 -8.60
CA GLY A 78 23.49 -8.17 -9.57
C GLY A 78 23.06 -6.80 -8.99
N GLN A 79 22.55 -6.73 -7.76
CA GLN A 79 21.98 -5.52 -7.15
C GLN A 79 23.06 -4.59 -6.57
N ASP A 80 24.22 -5.12 -6.15
CA ASP A 80 25.35 -4.33 -5.68
C ASP A 80 26.17 -3.71 -6.84
N ALA A 81 26.07 -4.29 -8.04
CA ALA A 81 26.68 -3.77 -9.26
C ALA A 81 25.68 -3.04 -10.18
N ALA A 82 24.38 -3.06 -9.84
CA ALA A 82 23.35 -2.37 -10.59
C ALA A 82 23.53 -0.84 -10.44
N PRO A 83 23.56 -0.07 -11.54
CA PRO A 83 23.74 1.38 -11.49
C PRO A 83 22.56 2.12 -10.84
N TYR A 84 21.41 1.46 -10.69
CA TYR A 84 20.26 2.01 -9.98
C TYR A 84 19.64 0.98 -9.03
N LYS A 85 18.99 1.47 -7.98
CA LYS A 85 18.34 0.68 -6.92
C LYS A 85 16.85 1.03 -6.83
N VAL A 86 16.08 0.13 -6.23
CA VAL A 86 14.68 0.41 -5.90
C VAL A 86 14.62 1.61 -4.96
N GLY A 87 13.78 2.58 -5.30
CA GLY A 87 13.70 3.88 -4.66
C GLY A 87 14.51 4.98 -5.35
N ASP A 88 15.43 4.66 -6.26
CA ASP A 88 16.14 5.72 -6.97
C ASP A 88 15.18 6.51 -7.88
N GLU A 89 15.40 7.81 -7.93
CA GLU A 89 14.68 8.74 -8.78
C GLU A 89 15.42 8.86 -10.13
N VAL A 90 14.72 8.55 -11.21
CA VAL A 90 15.27 8.51 -12.57
C VAL A 90 14.39 9.25 -13.56
N CYS A 91 14.99 9.77 -14.63
CA CYS A 91 14.28 10.28 -15.78
C CYS A 91 14.37 9.29 -16.94
N LEU A 92 13.32 9.30 -17.76
CA LEU A 92 13.09 8.44 -18.91
C LEU A 92 13.06 9.29 -20.19
N PRO A 93 14.23 9.58 -20.82
CA PRO A 93 14.28 10.46 -22.00
C PRO A 93 13.40 10.00 -23.16
N LEU A 94 13.31 8.68 -23.37
CA LEU A 94 12.48 8.10 -24.43
C LEU A 94 10.97 8.19 -24.16
N HIS A 95 10.57 8.57 -22.95
CA HIS A 95 9.17 8.74 -22.55
C HIS A 95 8.80 10.21 -22.38
N GLY A 96 9.44 11.10 -23.13
CA GLY A 96 9.20 12.54 -23.09
C GLY A 96 9.81 13.20 -21.85
N ASP A 97 11.03 12.78 -21.50
CA ASP A 97 11.80 13.30 -20.36
C ASP A 97 11.06 13.24 -19.01
N ARG A 98 10.19 12.24 -18.85
CA ARG A 98 9.44 12.05 -17.61
C ARG A 98 10.34 11.54 -16.52
N CYS A 99 10.06 11.92 -15.27
CA CYS A 99 10.80 11.41 -14.11
C CYS A 99 9.89 10.61 -13.19
N GLY A 100 10.46 9.56 -12.59
CA GLY A 100 9.77 8.58 -11.78
C GLY A 100 10.70 7.89 -10.80
N THR A 101 10.16 6.92 -10.08
CA THR A 101 10.88 6.16 -9.05
C THR A 101 11.00 4.71 -9.47
N ILE A 102 12.19 4.13 -9.31
CA ILE A 102 12.40 2.71 -9.57
C ILE A 102 11.66 1.89 -8.52
N VAL A 103 10.74 1.04 -8.96
CA VAL A 103 9.95 0.14 -8.10
C VAL A 103 10.39 -1.31 -8.20
N GLY A 104 11.20 -1.63 -9.21
CA GLY A 104 11.74 -2.96 -9.42
C GLY A 104 12.71 -3.00 -10.60
N TRP A 105 13.29 -4.17 -10.83
CA TRP A 105 14.13 -4.43 -11.99
C TRP A 105 14.11 -5.91 -12.34
N THR A 106 14.56 -6.24 -13.55
CA THR A 106 14.74 -7.59 -14.04
C THR A 106 15.98 -7.69 -14.89
N THR A 107 16.61 -8.85 -14.88
CA THR A 107 17.69 -9.18 -15.79
C THR A 107 17.14 -10.05 -16.90
N SER A 108 17.25 -9.57 -18.15
CA SER A 108 16.95 -10.45 -19.28
C SER A 108 18.00 -11.55 -19.37
N ARG A 109 17.59 -12.77 -19.74
CA ARG A 109 18.52 -13.85 -20.11
C ARG A 109 19.18 -13.63 -21.47
N SER A 110 18.62 -12.74 -22.29
CA SER A 110 19.28 -12.24 -23.50
C SER A 110 20.21 -11.08 -23.17
N ASP A 111 21.20 -10.79 -24.02
CA ASP A 111 22.19 -9.69 -23.91
C ASP A 111 21.60 -8.26 -23.74
N ALA A 112 20.29 -8.12 -23.55
CA ALA A 112 19.57 -6.85 -23.36
C ALA A 112 19.84 -6.16 -22.01
N GLY A 113 20.57 -6.80 -21.09
CA GLY A 113 20.96 -6.22 -19.80
C GLY A 113 19.80 -6.10 -18.80
N THR A 114 19.98 -5.22 -17.80
CA THR A 114 18.99 -4.97 -16.75
C THR A 114 17.92 -3.99 -17.23
N ILE A 115 16.65 -4.39 -17.10
CA ILE A 115 15.48 -3.56 -17.34
C ILE A 115 14.93 -3.12 -15.99
N TYR A 116 14.78 -1.81 -15.77
CA TYR A 116 14.17 -1.26 -14.58
C TYR A 116 12.70 -0.95 -14.81
N LEU A 117 11.91 -1.14 -13.75
CA LEU A 117 10.51 -0.79 -13.69
C LEU A 117 10.39 0.55 -12.95
N VAL A 118 9.81 1.55 -13.60
CA VAL A 118 9.71 2.92 -13.11
C VAL A 118 8.25 3.33 -13.00
N GLU A 119 7.87 3.76 -11.81
CA GLU A 119 6.58 4.38 -11.53
C GLU A 119 6.69 5.89 -11.74
N VAL A 120 5.81 6.46 -12.56
CA VAL A 120 5.77 7.90 -12.84
C VAL A 120 4.49 8.46 -12.20
N PRO A 121 4.57 9.49 -11.33
CA PRO A 121 3.39 10.05 -10.68
C PRO A 121 2.27 10.40 -11.67
N GLY A 122 1.04 9.98 -11.36
CA GLY A 122 -0.13 10.22 -12.20
C GLY A 122 -0.14 9.51 -13.55
N ILE A 123 0.77 8.55 -13.79
CA ILE A 123 0.70 7.62 -14.92
C ILE A 123 0.34 6.24 -14.36
N PRO A 124 -0.83 5.68 -14.71
CA PRO A 124 -1.33 4.45 -14.09
C PRO A 124 -0.58 3.19 -14.53
N THR A 125 0.39 3.32 -15.43
CA THR A 125 1.15 2.20 -15.99
C THR A 125 2.62 2.34 -15.61
N ILE A 126 3.20 1.26 -15.10
CA ILE A 126 4.63 1.18 -14.81
C ILE A 126 5.40 1.06 -16.13
N LEU A 127 6.41 1.91 -16.29
CA LEU A 127 7.23 1.96 -17.49
C LEU A 127 8.45 1.05 -17.30
N ALA A 128 8.78 0.27 -18.32
CA ALA A 128 9.98 -0.56 -18.34
C ALA A 128 11.03 0.11 -19.22
N ALA A 129 12.24 0.30 -18.68
CA ALA A 129 13.34 0.92 -19.42
C ALA A 129 14.68 0.24 -19.09
N PRO A 130 15.52 -0.06 -20.10
CA PRO A 130 16.86 -0.59 -19.85
C PRO A 130 17.75 0.49 -19.23
N THR A 131 18.79 0.05 -18.51
CA THR A 131 19.78 0.94 -17.87
C THR A 131 20.23 2.11 -18.75
N GLY A 132 20.59 1.84 -20.01
CA GLY A 132 21.12 2.85 -20.93
C GLY A 132 20.10 3.89 -21.39
N HIS A 133 18.81 3.68 -21.09
CA HIS A 133 17.72 4.61 -21.39
C HIS A 133 17.21 5.34 -20.13
N LEU A 134 17.95 5.24 -19.02
CA LEU A 134 17.67 5.97 -17.80
C LEU A 134 18.76 6.98 -17.53
N ALA A 135 18.36 8.14 -17.02
CA ALA A 135 19.25 9.13 -16.46
C ALA A 135 18.89 9.37 -14.98
N PRO A 136 19.84 9.77 -14.13
CA PRO A 136 19.51 10.26 -12.79
C PRO A 136 18.52 11.43 -12.89
N ALA A 137 17.49 11.42 -12.05
CA ALA A 137 16.54 12.53 -12.01
C ALA A 137 17.15 13.77 -11.35
N PRO A 138 16.68 14.99 -11.70
CA PRO A 138 16.93 16.15 -10.86
C PRO A 138 16.30 15.90 -9.48
N PRO A 139 16.87 16.45 -8.40
CA PRO A 139 16.31 16.29 -7.06
C PRO A 139 14.89 16.86 -7.01
N PHE A 140 14.00 16.16 -6.30
CA PHE A 140 12.63 16.65 -6.12
C PHE A 140 12.63 18.01 -5.39
N PRO A 141 11.96 19.05 -5.95
CA PRO A 141 11.93 20.36 -5.33
C PRO A 141 11.08 20.31 -4.04
N PRO A 142 11.63 20.68 -2.87
CA PRO A 142 10.88 20.58 -1.62
C PRO A 142 9.74 21.61 -1.60
N PRO A 143 8.47 21.18 -1.61
CA PRO A 143 7.35 22.10 -1.63
C PRO A 143 7.17 22.72 -0.23
N PRO A 144 6.86 24.02 -0.13
CA PRO A 144 6.56 24.66 1.14
C PRO A 144 5.21 24.15 1.66
N THR A 145 5.23 23.06 2.43
CA THR A 145 4.02 22.47 3.00
C THR A 145 4.12 22.35 4.52
N PRO A 146 2.99 22.47 5.25
CA PRO A 146 2.96 22.29 6.70
C PRO A 146 3.13 20.83 7.14
N LEU A 147 3.27 19.88 6.20
CA LEU A 147 3.33 18.44 6.46
C LEU A 147 4.73 17.92 6.81
N GLY A 148 5.72 18.82 6.90
CA GLY A 148 7.12 18.48 7.14
C GLY A 148 7.95 18.51 5.86
N ALA A 149 9.22 18.10 5.96
CA ALA A 149 10.13 18.08 4.83
C ALA A 149 9.76 16.94 3.87
N ILE A 150 9.25 17.30 2.69
CA ILE A 150 9.03 16.39 1.57
C ILE A 150 10.20 16.61 0.62
N SER A 151 11.07 15.61 0.49
CA SER A 151 12.29 15.71 -0.33
C SER A 151 12.31 14.74 -1.51
N ARG A 152 11.23 13.97 -1.71
CA ARG A 152 11.11 12.95 -2.74
C ARG A 152 9.73 12.95 -3.38
N ALA A 153 9.66 12.53 -4.63
CA ALA A 153 8.41 12.53 -5.39
C ALA A 153 7.37 11.55 -4.79
N ASP A 154 7.79 10.36 -4.36
CA ASP A 154 6.92 9.35 -3.76
C ASP A 154 6.27 9.85 -2.45
N GLN A 155 7.01 10.61 -1.66
CA GLN A 155 6.50 11.27 -0.44
C GLN A 155 5.48 12.35 -0.79
N ALA A 156 5.74 13.15 -1.82
CA ALA A 156 4.82 14.20 -2.26
C ALA A 156 3.49 13.64 -2.76
N GLU A 157 3.53 12.54 -3.51
CA GLU A 157 2.34 11.85 -4.00
C GLU A 157 1.51 11.26 -2.84
N ARG A 158 2.14 10.57 -1.90
CA ARG A 158 1.45 10.06 -0.69
C ARG A 158 0.84 11.18 0.15
N ALA A 159 1.56 12.29 0.30
CA ALA A 159 1.08 13.47 1.00
C ALA A 159 -0.14 14.08 0.29
N TYR A 160 -0.14 14.13 -1.04
CA TYR A 160 -1.26 14.59 -1.84
C TYR A 160 -2.51 13.74 -1.62
N ILE A 161 -2.38 12.41 -1.75
CA ILE A 161 -3.48 11.45 -1.57
C ILE A 161 -4.06 11.56 -0.15
N SER A 162 -3.19 11.65 0.86
CA SER A 162 -3.60 11.84 2.26
C SER A 162 -4.38 13.15 2.48
N LEU A 163 -3.93 14.26 1.90
CA LEU A 163 -4.65 15.54 1.95
C LEU A 163 -5.99 15.49 1.19
N ALA A 164 -6.04 14.80 0.06
CA ALA A 164 -7.27 14.62 -0.71
C ALA A 164 -8.32 13.87 0.10
N ALA A 165 -7.94 12.79 0.79
CA ALA A 165 -8.82 12.06 1.69
C ALA A 165 -9.34 12.94 2.84
N ARG A 166 -8.46 13.72 3.49
CA ARG A 166 -8.81 14.63 4.60
C ARG A 166 -9.76 15.76 4.19
N LEU A 167 -9.77 16.17 2.92
CA LEU A 167 -10.63 17.26 2.44
C LEU A 167 -12.14 16.95 2.60
N THR A 168 -12.50 15.67 2.64
CA THR A 168 -13.88 15.21 2.80
C THR A 168 -14.43 15.47 4.21
N SER A 169 -13.57 15.44 5.23
CA SER A 169 -13.93 15.60 6.65
C SER A 169 -13.42 16.91 7.28
N ALA A 170 -12.76 17.78 6.50
CA ALA A 170 -12.16 19.01 7.01
C ALA A 170 -13.18 20.13 7.30
N THR A 171 -12.90 20.92 8.34
CA THR A 171 -13.65 22.16 8.63
C THR A 171 -13.39 23.22 7.55
N THR A 172 -14.29 24.21 7.42
CA THR A 172 -14.17 25.30 6.42
C THR A 172 -12.80 26.00 6.41
N PRO A 173 -12.20 26.42 7.55
CA PRO A 173 -10.88 27.06 7.55
C PRO A 173 -9.76 26.09 7.12
N ASP A 174 -9.78 24.84 7.59
CA ASP A 174 -8.78 23.83 7.22
C ASP A 174 -8.85 23.46 5.73
N ARG A 175 -10.05 23.51 5.17
CA ARG A 175 -10.32 23.17 3.76
C ARG A 175 -9.53 24.05 2.80
N ALA A 176 -9.43 25.35 3.08
CA ALA A 176 -8.67 26.28 2.25
C ALA A 176 -7.15 26.00 2.32
N ALA A 177 -6.63 25.70 3.51
CA ALA A 177 -5.23 25.34 3.70
C ALA A 177 -4.88 24.03 3.00
N ILE A 178 -5.72 22.99 3.16
CA ILE A 178 -5.55 21.68 2.51
C ILE A 178 -5.56 21.83 0.97
N LYS A 179 -6.48 22.61 0.42
CA LYS A 179 -6.51 22.87 -1.04
C LYS A 179 -5.23 23.53 -1.52
N ARG A 180 -4.75 24.56 -0.82
CA ARG A 180 -3.48 25.22 -1.17
C ARG A 180 -2.31 24.25 -1.14
N SER A 181 -2.19 23.43 -0.10
CA SER A 181 -1.13 22.42 -0.02
C SER A 181 -1.22 21.38 -1.14
N ARG A 182 -2.43 20.95 -1.50
CA ARG A 182 -2.65 20.06 -2.65
C ARG A 182 -2.20 20.68 -3.97
N ASP A 183 -2.53 21.94 -4.20
CA ASP A 183 -2.11 22.65 -5.42
C ASP A 183 -0.58 22.78 -5.50
N THR A 184 0.08 23.12 -4.39
CA THR A 184 1.55 23.19 -4.31
C THR A 184 2.20 21.83 -4.58
N LEU A 185 1.64 20.75 -4.05
CA LEU A 185 2.15 19.39 -4.29
C LEU A 185 1.99 18.97 -5.74
N ILE A 186 0.84 19.25 -6.36
CA ILE A 186 0.60 18.95 -7.78
C ILE A 186 1.52 19.75 -8.68
N GLU A 187 1.76 21.01 -8.37
CA GLU A 187 2.70 21.85 -9.13
C GLU A 187 4.13 21.28 -9.04
N ALA A 188 4.61 20.96 -7.84
CA ALA A 188 5.93 20.36 -7.64
C ALA A 188 6.06 19.00 -8.37
N LEU A 189 5.06 18.13 -8.23
CA LEU A 189 5.01 16.84 -8.94
C LEU A 189 4.96 17.04 -10.46
N SER A 190 4.21 18.01 -10.95
CA SER A 190 4.09 18.30 -12.38
C SER A 190 5.40 18.77 -12.98
N THR A 191 6.04 19.74 -12.32
CA THR A 191 7.34 20.28 -12.76
C THR A 191 8.42 19.21 -12.73
N TRP A 192 8.45 18.36 -11.70
CA TRP A 192 9.47 17.34 -11.56
C TRP A 192 9.25 16.12 -12.47
N SER A 193 8.02 15.59 -12.55
CA SER A 193 7.73 14.38 -13.33
C SER A 193 7.58 14.63 -14.83
N GLY A 194 7.39 15.89 -15.25
CA GLY A 194 7.03 16.25 -16.62
C GLY A 194 5.57 15.92 -16.97
N VAL A 195 4.77 15.38 -16.04
CA VAL A 195 3.35 15.09 -16.25
C VAL A 195 2.52 16.35 -16.02
N PRO A 196 1.59 16.73 -16.92
CA PRO A 196 0.78 17.92 -16.72
C PRO A 196 -0.06 17.89 -15.44
N ALA A 197 -0.13 19.02 -14.72
CA ALA A 197 -0.85 19.15 -13.46
C ALA A 197 -2.34 18.72 -13.54
N HIS A 198 -3.01 18.94 -14.67
CA HIS A 198 -4.39 18.49 -14.84
C HIS A 198 -4.52 16.96 -14.93
N GLN A 199 -3.55 16.29 -15.57
CA GLN A 199 -3.49 14.84 -15.66
C GLN A 199 -3.20 14.24 -14.28
N LEU A 200 -2.23 14.79 -13.55
CA LEU A 200 -1.93 14.39 -12.17
C LEU A 200 -3.18 14.50 -11.28
N ARG A 201 -3.92 15.61 -11.34
CA ARG A 201 -5.18 15.75 -10.59
C ARG A 201 -6.21 14.70 -10.98
N ASN A 202 -6.38 14.43 -12.27
CA ASN A 202 -7.37 13.45 -12.74
C ASN A 202 -7.06 12.02 -12.29
N GLU A 203 -5.77 11.65 -12.22
CA GLU A 203 -5.37 10.30 -11.85
C GLU A 203 -5.17 10.12 -10.34
N LEU A 204 -4.69 11.14 -9.63
CA LEU A 204 -4.45 11.08 -8.18
C LEU A 204 -5.67 11.45 -7.34
N ASP A 205 -6.65 12.15 -7.89
CA ASP A 205 -7.86 12.45 -7.14
C ASP A 205 -8.68 11.18 -6.92
N PRO A 206 -9.23 11.00 -5.70
CA PRO A 206 -10.10 9.89 -5.42
C PRO A 206 -11.30 9.95 -6.37
N LYS A 207 -11.34 9.02 -7.33
CA LYS A 207 -12.44 8.92 -8.29
C LYS A 207 -13.73 8.63 -7.52
N PRO A 208 -14.81 9.39 -7.75
CA PRO A 208 -16.08 9.14 -7.07
C PRO A 208 -16.53 7.70 -7.33
N PRO A 209 -17.09 7.01 -6.33
CA PRO A 209 -17.57 5.66 -6.56
C PRO A 209 -18.61 5.70 -7.68
N PRO A 210 -18.59 4.72 -8.61
CA PRO A 210 -19.64 4.63 -9.61
C PRO A 210 -21.00 4.62 -8.91
N PRO A 211 -22.03 5.27 -9.49
CA PRO A 211 -23.35 5.29 -8.89
C PRO A 211 -23.77 3.85 -8.62
N ALA A 212 -24.13 3.58 -7.35
CA ALA A 212 -24.58 2.25 -6.96
C ALA A 212 -25.74 1.84 -7.88
N PRO A 213 -25.76 0.59 -8.39
CA PRO A 213 -26.91 0.10 -9.14
C PRO A 213 -28.14 0.31 -8.28
N ALA A 214 -29.13 1.04 -8.81
CA ALA A 214 -30.35 1.36 -8.11
C ALA A 214 -31.02 0.05 -7.67
N GLY A 215 -31.06 -0.20 -6.35
CA GLY A 215 -31.77 -1.35 -5.78
C GLY A 215 -30.99 -2.25 -4.82
N ARG A 216 -29.69 -2.02 -4.54
CA ARG A 216 -28.97 -2.84 -3.53
C ARG A 216 -29.10 -2.22 -2.12
N PRO A 217 -29.70 -2.92 -1.13
CA PRO A 217 -29.74 -2.45 0.25
C PRO A 217 -28.33 -2.26 0.80
N ARG A 218 -28.05 -1.12 1.44
CA ARG A 218 -26.83 -0.90 2.22
C ARG A 218 -26.96 -1.63 3.56
N ASP A 219 -26.80 -2.94 3.55
CA ASP A 219 -26.53 -3.68 4.77
C ASP A 219 -25.02 -3.89 4.91
N THR A 220 -24.36 -2.98 5.62
CA THR A 220 -22.97 -3.15 6.06
C THR A 220 -22.81 -4.41 6.93
N ALA A 221 -23.89 -4.88 7.55
CA ALA A 221 -23.95 -6.16 8.25
C ALA A 221 -23.86 -7.37 7.31
N ALA A 222 -24.33 -7.27 6.07
CA ALA A 222 -24.23 -8.37 5.09
C ALA A 222 -22.80 -8.53 4.57
N ALA A 223 -22.09 -7.42 4.32
CA ALA A 223 -20.68 -7.45 3.90
C ALA A 223 -19.73 -8.02 4.98
N ALA A 224 -20.11 -7.96 6.26
CA ALA A 224 -19.35 -8.57 7.35
C ALA A 224 -19.55 -10.10 7.45
N ASN A 225 -20.63 -10.64 6.86
CA ASN A 225 -20.93 -12.08 6.86
C ASN A 225 -20.35 -12.82 5.64
N ASP A 226 -19.85 -12.11 4.63
CA ASP A 226 -19.19 -12.70 3.45
C ASP A 226 -17.71 -13.05 3.71
N PHE A 227 -17.21 -12.84 4.94
CA PHE A 227 -15.90 -13.34 5.34
C PHE A 227 -16.02 -14.79 5.81
N PRO A 228 -15.19 -15.73 5.31
CA PRO A 228 -15.22 -17.13 5.73
C PRO A 228 -14.91 -17.32 7.23
N HIS A 229 -14.33 -16.29 7.88
CA HIS A 229 -14.18 -16.21 9.33
C HIS A 229 -14.75 -14.90 9.87
N HIS A 230 -15.68 -15.00 10.83
CA HIS A 230 -16.21 -13.89 11.60
C HIS A 230 -15.08 -13.10 12.28
N ILE A 231 -14.77 -11.91 11.77
CA ILE A 231 -13.81 -10.95 12.38
C ILE A 231 -14.25 -10.51 13.79
N THR A 232 -15.48 -10.83 14.20
CA THR A 232 -16.01 -10.60 15.56
C THR A 232 -15.70 -11.72 16.56
N GLN A 233 -15.01 -12.80 16.18
CA GLN A 233 -14.47 -13.72 17.17
C GLN A 233 -13.34 -13.05 17.94
N VAL A 234 -13.76 -12.41 19.03
CA VAL A 234 -12.94 -12.04 20.19
C VAL A 234 -11.90 -13.14 20.40
N ILE A 235 -10.63 -12.79 20.22
CA ILE A 235 -9.48 -13.56 20.68
C ILE A 235 -9.84 -14.08 22.08
N PRO A 236 -9.90 -15.40 22.32
CA PRO A 236 -10.14 -15.90 23.66
C PRO A 236 -9.08 -15.30 24.57
N SER A 237 -9.52 -14.49 25.53
CA SER A 237 -8.65 -13.99 26.57
C SER A 237 -7.88 -15.18 27.14
N PRO A 238 -6.55 -15.08 27.32
CA PRO A 238 -5.77 -16.16 27.90
C PRO A 238 -6.43 -16.61 29.21
N PRO A 239 -6.48 -17.92 29.49
CA PRO A 239 -7.16 -18.43 30.66
C PRO A 239 -6.62 -17.72 31.89
N ALA A 240 -7.54 -17.09 32.63
CA ALA A 240 -7.22 -16.42 33.87
C ALA A 240 -6.48 -17.42 34.77
N ALA A 241 -5.29 -16.99 35.23
CA ALA A 241 -4.54 -17.73 36.24
C ALA A 241 -5.49 -18.11 37.40
N PRO A 242 -5.38 -19.32 37.95
CA PRO A 242 -6.27 -19.78 39.00
C PRO A 242 -6.25 -18.79 40.14
N THR A 243 -7.38 -18.13 40.34
CA THR A 243 -7.62 -17.25 41.47
C THR A 243 -7.63 -18.12 42.70
N THR A 244 -6.50 -18.16 43.41
CA THR A 244 -6.44 -18.63 44.79
C THR A 244 -7.48 -17.86 45.59
N ARG A 245 -8.56 -18.58 45.89
CA ARG A 245 -9.63 -18.20 46.81
C ARG A 245 -9.06 -18.18 48.23
N PRO A 246 -9.08 -17.06 48.96
CA PRO A 246 -9.13 -17.10 50.40
C PRO A 246 -10.59 -17.01 50.83
N ASP A 247 -10.92 -17.93 51.72
CA ASP A 247 -12.22 -18.12 52.33
C ASP A 247 -12.83 -16.84 52.91
N ASN A 248 -14.16 -16.78 52.79
CA ASN A 248 -15.00 -15.95 53.62
C ASN A 248 -14.81 -16.33 55.09
N GLN A 249 -14.41 -15.37 55.93
CA GLN A 249 -14.83 -15.35 57.33
C GLN A 249 -15.51 -14.02 57.70
N PRO A 250 -16.65 -14.07 58.40
CA PRO A 250 -17.47 -12.89 58.69
C PRO A 250 -17.08 -12.17 60.00
N ARG A 251 -17.23 -10.84 59.96
CA ARG A 251 -17.53 -9.84 61.01
C ARG A 251 -17.28 -10.21 62.50
N ARG A 252 -16.64 -9.28 63.21
CA ARG A 252 -17.22 -8.55 64.38
C ARG A 252 -16.35 -7.35 64.80
N HIS A 253 -16.94 -6.15 64.81
CA HIS A 253 -16.59 -5.05 65.74
C HIS A 253 -17.02 -5.46 67.16
N PRO A 254 -16.37 -5.00 68.26
CA PRO A 254 -16.29 -3.58 68.66
C PRO A 254 -14.96 -3.13 69.32
N GLY A 255 -14.74 -1.81 69.49
CA GLY A 255 -13.70 -1.22 70.37
C GLY A 255 -14.01 -1.47 71.87
N PRO A 256 -13.42 -0.75 72.87
CA PRO A 256 -12.54 0.43 72.86
C PRO A 256 -11.30 0.34 73.84
N SER A 257 -10.62 1.47 74.09
CA SER A 257 -9.63 1.75 75.19
C SER A 257 -8.26 1.05 75.09
N GLN A 258 -7.11 1.57 75.55
CA GLN A 258 -6.67 2.79 76.23
C GLN A 258 -5.12 2.79 76.16
N ALA A 259 -4.51 3.97 75.99
CA ALA A 259 -3.37 4.52 76.74
C ALA A 259 -2.21 3.60 77.21
N ALA A 260 -0.99 3.91 76.74
CA ALA A 260 0.14 4.43 77.54
C ALA A 260 1.32 4.74 76.61
#